data_AF-A0A4Z0MY01-F1
#
_entry.id   AF-A0A4Z0MY01-F1
#
_cell.length_a   1.000
_cell.length_b   1.000
_cell.length_c   1.000
_cell.angle_alpha   90.00
_cell.angle_beta   90.00
_cell.angle_gamma   90.00
#
_symmetry.space_group_name_H-M   'P 1'
#
loop_
_entity.id
_entity.type
_entity.pdbx_description
1 polymer ?
#
loop_
_entity_poly.entity_id
_entity_poly.type
_entity_poly.pdbx_seq_one_letter_code
_entity_poly.pdbx_strand_id
1 'polypeptide(L)'
;MSDTEPQWRHICEVCGVEEILTPSEAFDLGWDYPPRMGQFGVVGPRCCPRCPNVKTVWWALAIDGYTEDMLTEAQRATVVRIAGEPESIALKND
;
A
#
# COMPACT_ATOMS: atom_id res chain seq x y z
N MET A 1 2.75 -1.58 -28.88
CA MET A 1 2.53 -0.56 -27.85
C MET A 1 3.69 -0.72 -26.88
N SER A 2 4.34 0.34 -26.40
CA SER A 2 5.47 0.15 -25.48
C SER A 2 4.94 -0.52 -24.22
N ASP A 3 5.31 -1.79 -24.02
CA ASP A 3 4.85 -2.68 -22.94
C ASP A 3 5.49 -2.31 -21.59
N THR A 4 5.42 -1.04 -21.20
CA THR A 4 5.93 -0.55 -19.91
C THR A 4 4.78 -0.43 -18.92
N GLU A 5 4.92 -1.06 -17.76
CA GLU A 5 3.92 -1.00 -16.69
C GLU A 5 3.64 0.45 -16.29
N PRO A 6 2.38 0.80 -15.93
CA PRO A 6 2.06 2.12 -15.41
C PRO A 6 2.80 2.38 -14.10
N GLN A 7 3.21 3.63 -13.89
CA GLN A 7 3.77 4.08 -12.61
C GLN A 7 2.67 4.44 -11.62
N TRP A 8 2.90 4.13 -10.35
CA TRP A 8 1.98 4.40 -9.24
C TRP A 8 2.71 5.02 -8.06
N ARG A 9 1.97 5.74 -7.22
CA ARG A 9 2.46 6.21 -5.93
C ARG A 9 2.51 5.03 -4.96
N HIS A 10 3.72 4.58 -4.63
CA HIS A 10 3.96 3.59 -3.60
C HIS A 10 4.13 4.33 -2.28
N ILE A 11 3.10 4.29 -1.44
CA ILE A 11 3.04 5.04 -0.19
C ILE A 11 3.12 4.07 0.98
N CYS A 12 4.16 4.20 1.79
CA CYS A 12 4.33 3.42 3.01
C CYS A 12 3.40 3.92 4.09
N GLU A 13 2.51 3.07 4.59
CA GLU A 13 1.57 3.43 5.67
C GLU A 13 2.26 3.61 7.04
N VAL A 14 3.48 3.12 7.20
CA VAL A 14 4.21 3.16 8.48
C VAL A 14 5.00 4.46 8.65
N CYS A 15 5.81 4.83 7.65
CA CYS A 15 6.66 6.03 7.73
C CYS A 15 6.21 7.19 6.82
N GLY A 16 5.21 6.97 5.97
CA GLY A 16 4.70 7.99 5.05
C GLY A 16 5.56 8.26 3.83
N VAL A 17 6.69 7.55 3.64
CA VAL A 17 7.51 7.71 2.43
C VAL A 17 6.70 7.35 1.19
N GLU A 18 6.89 8.13 0.15
CA GLU A 18 6.25 7.95 -1.15
C GLU A 18 7.29 7.89 -2.26
N GLU A 19 7.17 6.90 -3.14
CA GLU A 19 7.98 6.75 -4.33
C GLU A 19 7.09 6.50 -5.55
N ILE A 20 7.46 7.07 -6.70
CA ILE A 20 6.76 6.83 -7.97
C ILE A 20 7.53 5.74 -8.72
N LEU A 21 6.94 4.54 -8.76
CA LEU A 21 7.59 3.34 -9.28
C LEU A 21 6.60 2.58 -10.16
N THR A 22 7.12 1.78 -11.08
CA THR A 22 6.36 0.67 -11.67
C THR A 22 6.18 -0.45 -10.63
N PRO A 23 5.16 -1.32 -10.76
CA PRO A 23 5.01 -2.50 -9.91
C PRO A 23 6.25 -3.39 -9.85
N SER A 24 6.93 -3.58 -10.99
CA SER A 24 8.15 -4.39 -11.04
C SER A 24 9.29 -3.75 -10.27
N GLU A 25 9.55 -2.45 -10.45
CA GLU A 25 10.59 -1.74 -9.68
C GLU A 25 10.31 -1.76 -8.18
N ALA A 26 9.05 -1.53 -7.78
CA ALA A 26 8.67 -1.56 -6.37
C ALA A 26 8.90 -2.95 -5.75
N PHE A 27 8.51 -4.01 -6.46
CA PHE A 27 8.74 -5.38 -6.01
C PHE A 27 10.24 -5.70 -5.89
N ASP A 28 11.05 -5.34 -6.89
CA ASP A 28 12.49 -5.56 -6.86
C ASP A 28 13.19 -4.79 -5.74
N LEU A 29 12.66 -3.61 -5.38
CA LEU A 29 13.12 -2.81 -4.24
C LEU A 29 12.61 -3.34 -2.89
N GLY A 30 11.73 -4.36 -2.87
CA GLY A 30 11.20 -4.98 -1.66
C GLY A 30 10.01 -4.26 -1.04
N TRP A 31 9.22 -3.55 -1.85
CA TRP A 31 7.93 -3.03 -1.39
C TRP A 31 6.89 -4.14 -1.31
N ASP A 32 6.17 -4.18 -0.18
CA ASP A 32 4.93 -4.93 -0.08
C ASP A 32 3.81 -4.09 -0.71
N TYR A 33 3.60 -4.22 -2.03
CA TYR A 33 2.57 -3.50 -2.77
C TYR A 33 1.95 -4.32 -3.91
N PRO A 34 0.64 -4.16 -4.18
CA PRO A 34 -0.01 -4.72 -5.35
C PRO A 34 0.49 -4.07 -6.66
N PRO A 35 0.36 -4.76 -7.81
CA PRO A 35 -0.17 -6.12 -8.00
C PRO A 35 0.85 -7.25 -7.78
N ARG A 36 2.13 -6.94 -7.48
CA ARG A 36 3.15 -7.98 -7.29
C ARG A 36 3.05 -8.66 -5.92
N MET A 37 2.59 -7.92 -4.91
CA MET A 37 2.31 -8.43 -3.56
C MET A 37 0.87 -8.08 -3.17
N GLY A 38 0.01 -9.09 -3.10
CA GLY A 38 -1.41 -8.90 -2.81
C GLY A 38 -2.21 -8.33 -4.00
N GLN A 39 -3.34 -7.68 -3.70
CA GLN A 39 -4.29 -7.18 -4.70
C GLN A 39 -4.76 -5.76 -4.34
N PHE A 40 -4.96 -4.92 -5.36
CA PHE A 40 -5.58 -3.60 -5.19
C PHE A 40 -6.98 -3.73 -4.59
N GLY A 41 -7.38 -2.79 -3.72
CA GLY A 41 -8.68 -2.82 -3.06
C GLY A 41 -8.78 -3.80 -1.89
N VAL A 42 -7.82 -4.71 -1.73
CA VAL A 42 -7.81 -5.73 -0.67
C VAL A 42 -6.78 -5.36 0.39
N VAL A 43 -7.22 -5.25 1.64
CA VAL A 43 -6.33 -4.94 2.77
C VAL A 43 -5.23 -6.00 2.90
N GLY A 44 -4.00 -5.49 2.92
CA GLY A 44 -2.71 -6.18 2.91
C GLY A 44 -1.63 -5.16 3.27
N PRO A 45 -0.37 -5.55 3.54
CA PRO A 45 0.68 -4.59 3.87
C PRO A 45 0.90 -3.58 2.73
N ARG A 46 0.98 -2.27 3.03
CA ARG A 46 1.43 -1.20 2.11
C ARG A 46 2.69 -0.58 2.69
N CYS A 47 3.83 -1.27 2.52
CA CYS A 47 5.03 -0.98 3.31
C CYS A 47 6.30 -0.88 2.44
N CYS A 48 7.17 0.08 2.74
CA CYS A 48 8.48 0.19 2.11
C CYS A 48 9.45 -0.83 2.74
N PRO A 49 10.55 -1.20 2.06
CA PRO A 49 11.52 -2.19 2.52
C PRO A 49 12.24 -1.84 3.85
N ARG A 50 12.12 -0.58 4.29
CA ARG A 50 12.76 -0.10 5.53
C ARG A 50 11.86 -0.16 6.75
N CYS A 51 10.57 -0.41 6.57
CA CYS A 51 9.60 -0.47 7.66
C CYS A 51 9.11 -1.91 7.88
N PRO A 52 8.88 -2.33 9.14
CA PRO A 52 8.38 -3.66 9.41
C PRO A 52 6.88 -3.74 9.11
N ASN A 53 6.46 -4.79 8.39
CA ASN A 53 5.05 -5.01 8.06
C ASN A 53 4.16 -5.21 9.30
N VAL A 54 4.72 -5.53 10.47
CA VAL A 54 3.98 -5.67 11.74
C VAL A 54 3.32 -4.37 12.21
N LYS A 55 3.69 -3.22 11.62
CA LYS A 55 3.09 -1.91 11.92
C LYS A 55 1.99 -1.50 10.94
N THR A 56 1.63 -2.36 10.00
CA THR A 56 0.60 -2.08 9.00
C THR A 56 -0.81 -2.29 9.55
N VAL A 57 -1.82 -1.66 8.92
CA VAL A 57 -3.22 -1.91 9.26
C VAL A 57 -3.62 -3.35 8.99
N TRP A 58 -3.03 -3.98 7.97
CA TRP A 58 -3.26 -5.41 7.73
C TRP A 58 -2.82 -6.27 8.89
N TRP A 59 -1.65 -6.01 9.49
CA TRP A 59 -1.20 -6.79 10.65
C TRP A 59 -2.15 -6.65 11.84
N ALA A 60 -2.58 -5.42 12.13
CA ALA A 60 -3.54 -5.16 13.21
C ALA A 60 -4.84 -5.97 13.02
N LEU A 61 -5.38 -5.99 11.80
CA LEU A 61 -6.62 -6.71 11.49
C LEU A 61 -6.45 -8.23 11.43
N ALA A 62 -5.45 -8.71 10.68
CA ALA A 62 -5.32 -10.11 10.33
C ALA A 62 -4.57 -10.93 11.40
N ILE A 63 -3.64 -10.30 12.13
CA ILE A 63 -2.77 -10.98 13.09
C ILE A 63 -3.14 -10.62 14.53
N ASP A 64 -3.28 -9.33 14.84
CA ASP A 64 -3.62 -8.90 16.21
C ASP A 64 -5.12 -9.03 16.52
N GLY A 65 -5.95 -9.31 15.52
CA GLY A 65 -7.39 -9.53 15.68
C GLY A 65 -8.19 -8.25 15.99
N TYR A 66 -7.68 -7.08 15.59
CA TYR A 66 -8.35 -5.81 15.85
C TYR A 66 -9.64 -5.70 15.02
N THR A 67 -10.63 -5.05 15.61
CA THR A 67 -11.83 -4.58 14.93
C THR A 67 -11.64 -3.13 14.44
N GLU A 68 -12.52 -2.66 13.56
CA GLU A 68 -12.42 -1.33 12.95
C GLU A 68 -12.38 -0.18 13.98
N ASP A 69 -13.13 -0.31 15.07
CA ASP A 69 -13.19 0.66 16.17
C ASP A 69 -11.90 0.73 17.00
N MET A 70 -11.09 -0.33 16.97
CA MET A 70 -9.78 -0.37 17.63
C MET A 70 -8.67 0.28 16.79
N LEU A 71 -8.91 0.51 15.50
CA LEU A 71 -7.91 1.10 14.62
C LEU A 71 -7.61 2.56 15.01
N THR A 72 -6.39 3.00 14.73
CA THR A 72 -6.06 4.43 14.78
C THR A 72 -6.70 5.17 13.60
N GLU A 73 -6.78 6.50 13.69
CA GLU A 73 -7.25 7.33 12.56
C GLU A 73 -6.39 7.14 11.30
N ALA A 74 -5.07 7.03 11.47
CA ALA A 74 -4.14 6.78 10.37
C ALA A 74 -4.36 5.41 9.71
N GLN A 75 -4.64 4.38 10.50
CA GLN A 75 -4.98 3.05 9.98
C GLN A 75 -6.31 3.07 9.23
N ARG A 76 -7.35 3.72 9.77
CA ARG A 76 -8.63 3.89 9.05
C ARG A 76 -8.46 4.65 7.73
N ALA A 77 -7.69 5.73 7.74
CA ALA A 77 -7.37 6.47 6.52
C ALA A 77 -6.63 5.59 5.49
N THR A 78 -5.75 4.69 5.96
CA THR A 78 -5.07 3.72 5.10
C THR A 78 -6.05 2.69 4.52
N VAL A 79 -7.00 2.17 5.31
CA VAL A 79 -8.06 1.27 4.79
C VAL A 79 -8.87 1.96 3.70
N VAL A 80 -9.30 3.20 3.91
CA VAL A 80 -10.03 3.99 2.90
C VAL A 80 -9.20 4.18 1.63
N ARG A 81 -7.91 4.49 1.78
CA ARG A 81 -7.00 4.62 0.63
C ARG A 81 -6.86 3.30 -0.14
N ILE A 82 -6.67 2.18 0.57
CA ILE A 82 -6.56 0.85 -0.04
C ILE A 82 -7.83 0.49 -0.79
N ALA A 83 -9.01 0.72 -0.20
CA ALA A 83 -10.29 0.43 -0.82
C ALA A 83 -10.54 1.20 -2.13
N GLY A 84 -9.89 2.35 -2.30
CA GLY A 84 -9.91 3.14 -3.54
C GLY A 84 -8.78 2.83 -4.51
N GLU A 85 -7.92 1.84 -4.26
CA GLU A 85 -6.88 1.44 -5.20
C GLU A 85 -7.50 0.74 -6.44
N PRO A 86 -6.94 0.94 -7.65
CA PRO A 86 -5.69 1.67 -7.92
C PRO A 86 -5.84 3.20 -8.06
N GLU A 87 -7.06 3.74 -8.18
CA GLU A 87 -7.30 5.17 -8.44
C GLU A 87 -6.74 6.08 -7.34
N SER A 88 -6.78 5.64 -6.08
CA SER A 88 -6.27 6.38 -4.92
C SER A 88 -4.74 6.59 -4.93
N ILE A 89 -4.01 5.78 -5.71
CA ILE A 89 -2.56 5.83 -5.86
C ILE A 89 -2.12 6.15 -7.30
N ALA A 90 -3.07 6.38 -8.20
CA ALA A 90 -2.80 6.82 -9.56
C ALA A 90 -2.08 8.17 -9.57
N LEU A 91 -1.18 8.34 -10.54
CA LEU A 91 -0.64 9.67 -10.85
C LEU A 91 -1.77 10.54 -11.41
N LYS A 92 -2.01 11.69 -10.79
CA LYS A 92 -2.97 12.67 -11.32
C LYS A 92 -2.29 13.45 -12.44
N ASN A 93 -2.95 13.55 -13.58
CA ASN A 93 -2.58 14.53 -14.60
C ASN A 93 -3.25 15.85 -14.22
N ASP A 94 -2.45 16.87 -13.91
CA ASP A 94 -2.92 18.24 -13.72
C ASP A 94 -3.20 18.93 -15.08
#